data_AF-A0A957LGD6-F1
#
_entry.id   AF-A0A957LGD6-F1
#
_cell.length_a   1.000
_cell.length_b   1.000
_cell.length_c   1.000
_cell.angle_alpha   90.00
_cell.angle_beta   90.00
_cell.angle_gamma   90.00
#
_symmetry.space_group_name_H-M   'P 1'
#
loop_
_entity.id
_entity.type
_entity.pdbx_description
1 polymer ?
#
loop_
_entity_poly.entity_id
_entity_poly.type
_entity_poly.pdbx_seq_one_letter_code
_entity_poly.pdbx_strand_id
1 'polypeptide(L)'
;MPQFVNNPPASLIIFLHILKTAGSTFNNLLDDYYTVQNSAATSPTRLHPNGSVENLTSLSREQRQKIELLYGHMGFGLHQHFSRPAHYITILREPVSRVISQYRHEKRVPLSNTYTLLQKGMDLKGFVDYYNDFQTDNMQTRMLAGNWQGRGYGACTPEMFA
;
A
#
# COMPACT_ATOMS: atom_id res chain seq x y z
N MET A 1 6.91 21.84 -37.12
CA MET A 1 6.64 20.81 -36.11
C MET A 1 6.16 21.52 -34.85
N PRO A 2 4.93 21.32 -34.35
CA PRO A 2 4.52 21.93 -33.09
C PRO A 2 5.33 21.28 -31.97
N GLN A 3 5.98 22.09 -31.14
CA GLN A 3 6.59 21.63 -29.90
C GLN A 3 5.46 21.24 -28.95
N PHE A 4 5.32 19.95 -28.65
CA PHE A 4 4.51 19.50 -27.52
C PHE A 4 5.17 20.02 -26.25
N VAL A 5 4.65 21.12 -25.72
CA VAL A 5 4.95 21.54 -24.35
C VAL A 5 4.34 20.45 -23.46
N ASN A 6 5.17 19.57 -22.93
CA ASN A 6 4.78 18.53 -21.98
C ASN A 6 4.35 19.21 -20.67
N ASN A 7 3.11 19.70 -20.63
CA ASN A 7 2.52 20.15 -19.39
C ASN A 7 2.35 18.93 -18.47
N PRO A 8 2.69 19.05 -17.18
CA PRO A 8 2.41 17.99 -16.24
C PRO A 8 0.90 17.73 -16.20
N PRO A 9 0.48 16.46 -16.03
CA PRO A 9 -0.92 16.11 -15.82
C PRO A 9 -1.56 16.97 -14.74
N ALA A 10 -2.83 17.37 -14.95
CA ALA A 10 -3.52 18.33 -14.10
C ALA A 10 -3.64 17.89 -12.62
N SER A 11 -3.69 16.58 -12.36
CA SER A 11 -3.68 16.02 -11.00
C SER A 11 -3.00 14.65 -10.97
N LEU A 12 -2.47 14.28 -9.80
CA LEU A 12 -1.93 12.96 -9.50
C LEU A 12 -3.01 12.08 -8.87
N ILE A 13 -3.17 10.84 -9.33
CA ILE A 13 -3.96 9.83 -8.63
C ILE A 13 -3.03 9.00 -7.77
N ILE A 14 -3.39 8.81 -6.49
CA ILE A 14 -2.66 7.96 -5.57
C ILE A 14 -3.58 6.83 -5.10
N PHE A 15 -3.36 5.60 -5.60
CA PHE A 15 -4.04 4.43 -5.08
C PHE A 15 -3.29 3.85 -3.88
N LEU A 16 -3.76 4.20 -2.69
CA LEU A 16 -3.27 3.68 -1.42
C LEU A 16 -3.78 2.23 -1.28
N HIS A 17 -2.96 1.26 -1.69
CA HIS A 17 -3.31 -0.16 -1.63
C HIS A 17 -3.12 -0.68 -0.21
N ILE A 18 -4.24 -0.86 0.49
CA ILE A 18 -4.30 -1.50 1.81
C ILE A 18 -4.29 -3.02 1.66
N LEU A 19 -3.48 -3.72 2.45
CA LEU A 19 -3.38 -5.18 2.35
C LEU A 19 -4.73 -5.86 2.57
N LYS A 20 -5.04 -6.82 1.66
CA LYS A 20 -6.19 -7.73 1.72
C LYS A 20 -7.55 -7.06 1.51
N THR A 21 -7.58 -5.93 0.81
CA THR A 21 -8.80 -5.22 0.40
C THR A 21 -9.10 -5.34 -1.10
N ALA A 22 -8.69 -6.46 -1.73
CA ALA A 22 -8.77 -6.71 -3.17
C ALA A 22 -7.90 -5.77 -4.04
N GLY A 23 -6.94 -5.05 -3.45
CA GLY A 23 -6.11 -4.13 -4.21
C GLY A 23 -5.14 -4.79 -5.21
N SER A 24 -4.82 -6.09 -5.12
CA SER A 24 -4.11 -6.79 -6.22
C SER A 24 -4.93 -6.81 -7.51
N THR A 25 -6.26 -7.04 -7.42
CA THR A 25 -7.16 -6.98 -8.58
C THR A 25 -7.20 -5.56 -9.14
N PHE A 26 -7.30 -4.56 -8.26
CA PHE A 26 -7.34 -3.16 -8.68
C PHE A 26 -5.99 -2.68 -9.26
N ASN A 27 -4.86 -3.15 -8.73
CA ASN A 27 -3.53 -2.92 -9.31
C ASN A 27 -3.46 -3.46 -10.73
N ASN A 28 -3.96 -4.67 -11.00
CA ASN A 28 -3.96 -5.23 -12.35
C ASN A 28 -4.81 -4.38 -13.31
N LEU A 29 -5.97 -3.92 -12.85
CA LEU A 29 -6.81 -3.01 -13.62
C LEU A 29 -6.06 -1.71 -13.94
N LEU A 30 -5.44 -1.08 -12.94
CA LEU A 30 -4.62 0.13 -13.14
C LEU A 30 -3.47 -0.13 -14.12
N ASP A 31 -2.81 -1.28 -14.02
CA ASP A 31 -1.73 -1.69 -14.92
C ASP A 31 -2.18 -1.88 -16.39
N ASP A 32 -3.49 -1.98 -16.64
CA ASP A 32 -4.06 -2.05 -18.00
C ASP A 32 -4.34 -0.64 -18.59
N TYR A 33 -4.48 0.39 -17.76
CA TYR A 33 -4.79 1.77 -18.18
C TYR A 33 -3.59 2.72 -18.15
N TYR A 34 -2.53 2.37 -17.42
CA TYR A 34 -1.32 3.18 -17.27
C TYR A 34 -0.10 2.47 -17.88
N THR A 35 0.97 3.24 -18.08
CA THR A 35 2.24 2.77 -18.65
C THR A 35 3.37 3.01 -17.64
N VAL A 36 4.52 2.37 -17.84
CA VAL A 36 5.70 2.61 -16.99
C VAL A 36 6.23 4.05 -17.07
N GLN A 37 5.86 4.80 -18.13
CA GLN A 37 6.29 6.19 -18.32
C GLN A 37 5.44 7.20 -17.54
N ASN A 38 4.16 6.90 -17.30
CA ASN A 38 3.22 7.76 -16.57
C ASN A 38 2.73 7.15 -15.25
N SER A 39 3.40 6.12 -14.74
CA SER A 39 3.09 5.55 -13.42
C SER A 39 4.35 5.20 -12.63
N ALA A 40 4.20 5.10 -11.31
CA ALA A 40 5.22 4.56 -10.41
C ALA A 40 4.54 3.74 -9.31
N ALA A 41 5.23 2.73 -8.79
CA ALA A 41 4.72 1.91 -7.69
C ALA A 41 5.61 1.95 -6.45
N THR A 42 4.99 1.92 -5.26
CA THR A 42 5.70 1.86 -3.96
C THR A 42 5.87 0.44 -3.42
N SER A 43 5.40 -0.56 -4.17
CA SER A 43 5.56 -1.98 -3.90
C SER A 43 5.60 -2.72 -5.24
N PRO A 44 6.08 -3.97 -5.31
CA PRO A 44 6.05 -4.76 -6.54
C PRO A 44 4.65 -4.87 -7.17
N THR A 45 4.55 -4.61 -8.47
CA THR A 45 3.34 -4.77 -9.31
C THR A 45 3.70 -5.37 -10.67
N ARG A 46 2.72 -5.56 -11.57
CA ARG A 46 2.99 -6.11 -12.91
C ARG A 46 3.83 -5.15 -13.76
N LEU A 47 3.54 -3.85 -13.71
CA LEU A 47 4.31 -2.84 -14.44
C LEU A 47 5.62 -2.46 -13.73
N HIS A 48 5.66 -2.51 -12.41
CA HIS A 48 6.80 -2.08 -11.60
C HIS A 48 7.24 -3.22 -10.66
N PRO A 49 7.94 -4.25 -11.18
CA PRO A 49 8.34 -5.41 -10.37
C PRO A 49 9.29 -5.04 -9.21
N ASN A 50 10.02 -3.94 -9.35
CA ASN A 50 10.90 -3.40 -8.33
C ASN A 50 10.29 -2.19 -7.61
N GLY A 51 8.96 -1.99 -7.67
CA GLY A 51 8.31 -0.84 -7.05
C GLY A 51 8.64 -0.72 -5.56
N SER A 52 9.05 0.48 -5.12
CA SER A 52 9.42 0.77 -3.74
C SER A 52 9.30 2.28 -3.46
N VAL A 53 9.18 2.66 -2.19
CA VAL A 53 9.16 4.09 -1.82
C VAL A 53 10.52 4.73 -2.12
N GLU A 54 11.61 4.01 -1.90
CA GLU A 54 12.98 4.45 -2.19
C GLU A 54 13.13 4.77 -3.69
N ASN A 55 12.62 3.89 -4.56
CA ASN A 55 12.62 4.08 -6.01
C ASN A 55 11.79 5.30 -6.44
N LEU A 56 10.69 5.59 -5.76
CA LEU A 56 9.94 6.83 -6.01
C LEU A 56 10.74 8.08 -5.59
N THR A 57 11.36 8.04 -4.41
CA THR A 57 12.07 9.19 -3.85
C THR A 57 13.38 9.50 -4.57
N SER A 58 13.99 8.51 -5.24
CA SER A 58 15.19 8.69 -6.06
C SER A 58 14.93 9.33 -7.42
N LEU A 59 13.66 9.45 -7.83
CA LEU A 59 13.30 10.11 -9.09
C LEU A 59 13.59 11.61 -9.06
N SER A 60 14.10 12.12 -10.18
CA SER A 60 14.25 13.55 -10.43
C SER A 60 12.88 14.25 -10.36
N ARG A 61 12.90 15.58 -10.19
CA ARG A 61 11.68 16.37 -10.18
C ARG A 61 10.94 16.21 -11.51
N GLU A 62 11.66 16.24 -12.63
CA GLU A 62 11.13 16.11 -13.99
C GLU A 62 10.48 14.74 -14.22
N GLN A 63 11.09 13.67 -13.68
CA GLN A 63 10.51 12.33 -13.72
C GLN A 63 9.21 12.26 -12.92
N ARG A 64 9.19 12.82 -11.70
CA ARG A 64 7.98 12.85 -10.86
C ARG A 64 6.83 13.62 -11.49
N GLN A 65 7.11 14.68 -12.25
CA GLN A 65 6.08 15.46 -12.94
C GLN A 65 5.36 14.67 -14.05
N LYS A 66 5.98 13.62 -14.59
CA LYS A 66 5.37 12.76 -15.63
C LYS A 66 4.44 11.69 -15.07
N ILE A 67 4.59 11.34 -13.79
CA ILE A 67 3.75 10.33 -13.13
C ILE A 67 2.33 10.87 -13.08
N GLU A 68 1.35 10.11 -13.55
CA GLU A 68 -0.10 10.33 -13.43
C GLU A 68 -0.72 9.47 -12.33
N LEU A 69 -0.16 8.27 -12.14
CA LEU A 69 -0.57 7.30 -11.12
C LEU A 69 0.60 6.91 -10.21
N LEU A 70 0.38 7.07 -8.91
CA LEU A 70 1.20 6.43 -7.87
C LEU A 70 0.36 5.37 -7.16
N TYR A 71 0.87 4.16 -6.97
CA TYR A 71 0.07 3.07 -6.40
C TYR A 71 0.94 2.03 -5.69
N GLY A 72 0.33 1.21 -4.84
CA GLY A 72 1.03 0.19 -4.06
C GLY A 72 0.92 0.40 -2.56
N HIS A 73 1.71 -0.36 -1.80
CA HIS A 73 1.66 -0.33 -0.35
C HIS A 73 2.40 0.92 0.17
N MET A 74 1.66 1.80 0.85
CA MET A 74 2.18 3.06 1.41
C MET A 74 1.21 3.63 2.43
N GLY A 75 1.70 4.48 3.33
CA GLY A 75 0.86 5.36 4.13
C GLY A 75 0.45 6.62 3.35
N PHE A 76 -0.59 7.29 3.82
CA PHE A 76 -0.92 8.65 3.39
C PHE A 76 0.28 9.59 3.59
N GLY A 77 0.50 10.51 2.65
CA GLY A 77 1.55 11.55 2.76
C GLY A 77 2.46 11.68 1.54
N LEU A 78 2.60 10.66 0.70
CA LEU A 78 3.54 10.70 -0.44
C LEU A 78 3.24 11.77 -1.50
N HIS A 79 2.04 12.37 -1.51
CA HIS A 79 1.74 13.54 -2.33
C HIS A 79 2.67 14.73 -2.06
N GLN A 80 3.28 14.82 -0.87
CA GLN A 80 4.24 15.87 -0.49
C GLN A 80 5.48 15.89 -1.40
N HIS A 81 5.79 14.80 -2.09
CA HIS A 81 6.89 14.73 -3.06
C HIS A 81 6.55 15.32 -4.43
N PHE A 82 5.32 15.80 -4.62
CA PHE A 82 4.79 16.34 -5.88
C PHE A 82 4.32 17.78 -5.69
N SER A 83 4.52 18.63 -6.70
CA SER A 83 4.17 20.05 -6.64
C SER A 83 2.80 20.37 -7.26
N ARG A 84 1.88 19.41 -7.25
CA ARG A 84 0.56 19.52 -7.89
C ARG A 84 -0.52 18.81 -7.06
N PRO A 85 -1.81 19.10 -7.27
CA PRO A 85 -2.90 18.43 -6.56
C PRO A 85 -2.85 16.91 -6.71
N ALA A 86 -3.19 16.21 -5.64
CA ALA A 86 -3.27 14.75 -5.61
C ALA A 86 -4.64 14.29 -5.08
N HIS A 87 -5.17 13.24 -5.70
CA HIS A 87 -6.40 12.57 -5.29
C HIS A 87 -6.07 11.17 -4.79
N TYR A 88 -6.34 10.94 -3.51
CA TYR A 88 -6.20 9.61 -2.94
C TYR A 88 -7.45 8.78 -3.21
N ILE A 89 -7.23 7.55 -3.67
CA ILE A 89 -8.25 6.52 -3.75
C ILE A 89 -7.77 5.29 -2.97
N THR A 90 -8.71 4.55 -2.40
CA THR A 90 -8.41 3.32 -1.67
C THR A 90 -9.62 2.40 -1.67
N ILE A 91 -9.41 1.16 -1.24
CA ILE A 91 -10.48 0.19 -1.00
C ILE A 91 -10.33 -0.28 0.44
N LEU A 92 -11.41 -0.17 1.20
CA LEU A 92 -11.48 -0.66 2.57
C LEU A 92 -12.20 -2.00 2.61
N ARG A 93 -11.98 -2.73 3.69
CA ARG A 93 -12.69 -3.97 3.99
C ARG A 93 -13.13 -3.96 5.44
N GLU A 94 -14.22 -4.66 5.74
CA GLU A 94 -14.61 -4.95 7.13
C GLU A 94 -13.39 -5.49 7.92
N PRO A 95 -13.00 -4.86 9.04
CA PRO A 95 -11.74 -5.11 9.73
C PRO A 95 -11.48 -6.59 10.08
N VAL A 96 -12.48 -7.31 10.61
CA VAL A 96 -12.35 -8.71 11.02
C VAL A 96 -12.13 -9.60 9.80
N SER A 97 -12.93 -9.42 8.75
CA SER A 97 -12.82 -10.13 7.48
C SER A 97 -11.46 -9.94 6.82
N ARG A 98 -10.86 -8.73 6.95
CA ARG A 98 -9.51 -8.45 6.46
C ARG A 98 -8.45 -9.25 7.24
N VAL A 99 -8.53 -9.29 8.58
CA VAL A 99 -7.61 -10.08 9.42
C VAL A 99 -7.70 -11.58 9.10
N ILE A 100 -8.93 -12.12 8.97
CA ILE A 100 -9.13 -13.52 8.55
C ILE A 100 -8.52 -13.78 7.18
N SER A 101 -8.65 -12.82 6.25
CA SER A 101 -8.04 -12.92 4.93
C SER A 101 -6.51 -12.86 4.96
N GLN A 102 -5.92 -12.12 5.91
CA GLN A 102 -4.47 -12.12 6.14
C GLN A 102 -4.04 -13.51 6.65
N TYR A 103 -4.68 -14.02 7.70
CA TYR A 103 -4.40 -15.34 8.26
C TYR A 103 -4.39 -16.44 7.20
N ARG A 104 -5.41 -16.48 6.33
CA ARG A 104 -5.51 -17.44 5.22
C ARG A 104 -4.46 -17.21 4.13
N HIS A 105 -3.97 -15.99 3.96
CA HIS A 105 -2.92 -15.68 3.00
C HIS A 105 -1.56 -16.13 3.53
N GLU A 106 -1.21 -15.77 4.76
CA GLU A 106 0.05 -16.14 5.42
C GLU A 106 0.23 -17.67 5.46
N LYS A 107 -0.87 -18.43 5.63
CA LYS A 107 -0.87 -19.90 5.54
C LYS A 107 -0.40 -20.48 4.21
N ARG A 108 -0.47 -19.71 3.12
CA ARG A 108 -0.20 -20.17 1.75
C ARG A 108 1.09 -19.59 1.18
N VAL A 109 1.76 -18.70 1.89
CA VAL A 109 2.95 -17.98 1.40
C VAL A 109 4.16 -18.48 2.19
N PRO A 110 5.00 -19.38 1.63
CA PRO A 110 6.16 -19.92 2.35
C PRO A 110 7.17 -18.87 2.84
N LEU A 111 7.21 -17.71 2.17
CA LEU A 111 8.08 -16.59 2.51
C LEU A 111 7.53 -15.70 3.65
N SER A 112 6.34 -16.01 4.18
CA SER A 112 5.79 -15.31 5.33
C SER A 112 6.58 -15.63 6.60
N ASN A 113 6.78 -14.61 7.45
CA ASN A 113 7.39 -14.77 8.78
C ASN A 113 6.60 -15.74 9.69
N THR A 114 5.29 -15.88 9.46
CA THR A 114 4.41 -16.75 10.27
C THR A 114 4.14 -18.10 9.64
N TYR A 115 4.59 -18.33 8.40
CA TYR A 115 4.29 -19.55 7.66
C TYR A 115 4.58 -20.82 8.47
N THR A 116 5.78 -20.93 9.04
CA THR A 116 6.20 -22.12 9.81
C THR A 116 5.31 -22.35 11.04
N LEU A 117 4.94 -21.30 11.77
CA LEU A 117 4.07 -21.43 12.94
C LEU A 117 2.64 -21.82 12.54
N LEU A 118 2.17 -21.28 11.43
CA LEU A 118 0.87 -21.62 10.84
C LEU A 118 0.81 -23.07 10.34
N GLN A 119 1.88 -23.58 9.73
CA GLN A 119 1.98 -24.99 9.35
C GLN A 119 2.04 -25.93 10.55
N LYS A 120 2.57 -25.46 11.69
CA LYS A 120 2.58 -26.19 12.97
C LYS A 120 1.25 -26.14 13.74
N GLY A 121 0.20 -25.58 13.14
CA GLY A 121 -1.15 -25.60 13.70
C GLY A 121 -1.57 -24.35 14.47
N MET A 122 -0.83 -23.23 14.37
CA MET A 122 -1.29 -21.94 14.94
C MET A 122 -2.69 -21.58 14.41
N ASP A 123 -3.63 -21.40 15.34
CA ASP A 123 -5.01 -21.01 15.06
C ASP A 123 -5.14 -19.49 14.85
N LEU A 124 -6.35 -19.02 14.56
CA LEU A 124 -6.58 -17.59 14.30
C LEU A 124 -6.30 -16.72 15.52
N LYS A 125 -6.62 -17.20 16.73
CA LYS A 125 -6.36 -16.48 17.98
C LYS A 125 -4.86 -16.34 18.20
N GLY A 126 -4.12 -17.44 18.12
CA GLY A 126 -2.66 -17.46 18.22
C GLY A 126 -2.00 -16.60 17.14
N PHE A 127 -2.58 -16.54 15.93
CA PHE A 127 -2.12 -15.61 14.91
C PHE A 127 -2.29 -14.15 15.31
N VAL A 128 -3.48 -13.74 15.80
CA VAL A 128 -3.70 -12.36 16.26
C VAL A 128 -2.78 -12.01 17.44
N ASP A 129 -2.62 -12.93 18.39
CA ASP A 129 -1.75 -12.74 19.56
C ASP A 129 -0.26 -12.63 19.15
N TYR A 130 0.20 -13.48 18.23
CA TYR A 130 1.56 -13.48 17.71
C TYR A 130 1.86 -12.21 16.91
N TYR A 131 0.92 -11.85 16.03
CA TYR A 131 0.99 -10.67 15.17
C TYR A 131 0.43 -9.44 15.85
N ASN A 132 0.45 -9.36 17.19
CA ASN A 132 0.22 -8.11 17.92
C ASN A 132 1.34 -7.10 17.59
N ASP A 133 1.45 -6.79 16.30
CA ASP A 133 2.34 -5.98 15.49
C ASP A 133 1.49 -5.27 14.41
N PHE A 134 2.08 -4.35 13.65
CA PHE A 134 1.41 -3.35 12.80
C PHE A 134 0.37 -3.89 11.78
N GLN A 135 0.43 -5.16 11.37
CA GLN A 135 -0.44 -5.69 10.32
C GLN A 135 -1.82 -6.16 10.78
N THR A 136 -2.01 -6.49 12.06
CA THR A 136 -3.34 -6.87 12.59
C THR A 136 -3.97 -5.77 13.43
N ASP A 137 -3.14 -4.93 14.03
CA ASP A 137 -3.53 -3.84 14.91
C ASP A 137 -3.83 -2.53 14.13
N ASN A 138 -5.13 -2.25 13.92
CA ASN A 138 -5.64 -1.01 13.30
C ASN A 138 -4.95 -0.60 12.00
N MET A 139 -4.56 -1.61 11.24
CA MET A 139 -3.77 -1.50 10.03
C MET A 139 -4.34 -0.48 9.02
N GLN A 140 -5.66 -0.54 8.74
CA GLN A 140 -6.29 0.38 7.78
C GLN A 140 -6.21 1.83 8.27
N THR A 141 -6.53 2.08 9.53
CA THR A 141 -6.41 3.39 10.18
C THR A 141 -4.99 3.91 10.12
N ARG A 142 -4.00 3.07 10.40
CA ARG A 142 -2.58 3.43 10.34
C ARG A 142 -2.15 3.86 8.94
N MET A 143 -2.54 3.13 7.89
CA MET A 143 -2.19 3.53 6.52
C MET A 143 -2.87 4.86 6.13
N LEU A 144 -4.15 5.01 6.46
CA LEU A 144 -4.93 6.22 6.16
C LEU A 144 -4.39 7.46 6.90
N ALA A 145 -3.94 7.29 8.14
CA ALA A 145 -3.34 8.35 8.94
C ALA A 145 -1.87 8.63 8.60
N GLY A 146 -1.26 7.87 7.69
CA GLY A 146 0.19 7.97 7.40
C GLY A 146 1.10 7.40 8.50
N ASN A 147 0.54 6.67 9.47
CA ASN A 147 1.21 6.11 10.65
C ASN A 147 1.47 4.59 10.52
N TRP A 148 1.80 4.12 9.32
CA TRP A 148 1.98 2.68 9.05
C TRP A 148 3.39 2.18 9.36
N GLN A 149 4.42 2.95 9.00
CA GLN A 149 5.81 2.51 9.13
C GLN A 149 6.20 2.36 10.60
N GLY A 150 6.78 1.20 10.95
CA GLY A 150 7.26 0.93 12.31
C GLY A 150 6.20 1.05 13.41
N ARG A 151 4.90 0.96 13.06
CA ARG A 151 3.78 1.14 14.00
C ARG A 151 3.71 2.52 14.66
N GLY A 152 4.41 3.52 14.10
CA GLY A 152 4.67 4.86 14.66
C GLY A 152 4.23 5.09 16.11
N TYR A 153 3.01 5.62 16.36
CA TYR A 153 2.47 5.92 17.70
C TYR A 153 2.26 4.72 18.67
N GLY A 154 2.79 3.54 18.37
CA GLY A 154 2.67 2.36 19.23
C GLY A 154 1.40 1.54 19.00
N ALA A 155 1.22 0.49 19.81
CA ALA A 155 0.08 -0.42 19.72
C ALA A 155 -1.23 0.23 20.19
N CYS A 156 -2.39 -0.29 19.77
CA CYS A 156 -3.65 0.14 20.37
C CYS A 156 -3.70 -0.22 21.85
N THR A 157 -4.12 0.74 22.66
CA THR A 157 -4.22 0.59 24.11
C THR A 157 -5.66 0.27 24.51
N PRO A 158 -5.89 -0.36 25.69
CA PRO A 158 -7.24 -0.65 26.18
C PRO A 158 -8.16 0.58 26.20
N GLU A 159 -7.62 1.77 26.46
CA GLU A 159 -8.35 3.03 26.52
C GLU A 159 -8.95 3.44 25.16
N MET A 160 -8.38 2.95 24.04
CA MET A 160 -8.88 3.24 22.69
C MET A 160 -10.12 2.41 22.31
N PHE A 161 -10.50 1.43 23.13
CA PHE A 161 -11.69 0.60 22.92
C PHE A 161 -12.90 1.07 23.73
N ALA A 162 -12.74 2.12 24.53
CA ALA A 162 -13.78 2.72 25.38
C ALA A 162 -14.70 3.67 24.61
#